data_AF-A0A7X9XES9-F1
#
_entry.id   AF-A0A7X9XES9-F1
#
_cell.length_a   1.000
_cell.length_b   1.000
_cell.length_c   1.000
_cell.angle_alpha   90.00
_cell.angle_beta   90.00
_cell.angle_gamma   90.00
#
_symmetry.space_group_name_H-M   'P 1'
#
loop_
_entity.id
_entity.type
_entity.pdbx_description
1 polymer ?
#
loop_
_entity_poly.entity_id
_entity_poly.type
_entity_poly.pdbx_seq_one_letter_code
_entity_poly.pdbx_strand_id
1 'polypeptide(L)'
;MSSKDKNTQNSDETQSNNNMETYINDIQDLDILTIQSNAQLILVLAYYFEYIATQQAIGLIYKNINSLQESNNNSEENQNMMNEAINADKIAFLAAKLEIYAQTILTRLDYIKLQRFPGNISNISSSRFALTRTANKEIFIGAMFAQIVYIFNFEGVKILYSISNTNPLFDE
;
A
#
# COMPACT_ATOMS: atom_id res chain seq x y z
N MET A 1 -46.53 25.84 40.67
CA MET A 1 -45.12 25.40 40.69
C MET A 1 -44.87 24.53 39.47
N SER A 2 -43.88 24.93 38.66
CA SER A 2 -43.60 24.43 37.31
C SER A 2 -43.06 22.99 37.30
N SER A 3 -43.63 22.15 36.43
CA SER A 3 -43.06 20.86 36.02
C SER A 3 -42.82 20.80 34.50
N LYS A 4 -42.74 21.95 33.82
CA LYS A 4 -42.60 22.01 32.36
C LYS A 4 -41.18 22.22 31.84
N ASP A 5 -40.21 22.51 32.71
CA ASP A 5 -38.87 22.93 32.27
C ASP A 5 -37.82 21.82 32.21
N LYS A 6 -38.15 20.58 32.63
CA LYS A 6 -37.16 19.47 32.68
C LYS A 6 -37.06 18.61 31.41
N ASN A 7 -38.07 18.63 30.53
CA ASN A 7 -38.06 17.77 29.34
C ASN A 7 -37.40 18.42 28.10
N THR A 8 -37.31 19.75 28.06
CA THR A 8 -36.71 20.48 26.94
C THR A 8 -35.18 20.53 27.03
N GLN A 9 -34.61 20.62 28.23
CA GLN A 9 -33.15 20.60 28.41
C GLN A 9 -32.53 19.24 28.02
N ASN A 10 -33.19 18.13 28.36
CA ASN A 10 -32.70 16.79 28.00
C ASN A 10 -32.70 16.55 26.48
N SER A 11 -33.68 17.08 25.73
CA SER A 11 -33.71 16.90 24.27
C SER A 11 -32.62 17.70 23.56
N ASP A 12 -32.30 18.90 24.06
CA ASP A 12 -31.30 19.79 23.47
C ASP A 12 -29.87 19.31 23.78
N GLU A 13 -29.61 18.80 24.98
CA GLU A 13 -28.34 18.14 25.32
C GLU A 13 -28.14 16.85 24.51
N THR A 14 -29.19 16.06 24.29
CA THR A 14 -29.12 14.83 23.49
C THR A 14 -28.86 15.14 22.01
N GLN A 15 -29.50 16.16 21.43
CA GLN A 15 -29.22 16.60 20.06
C GLN A 15 -27.82 17.22 19.92
N SER A 16 -27.40 18.05 20.88
CA SER A 16 -26.05 18.62 20.90
C SER A 16 -24.97 17.53 20.98
N ASN A 17 -25.17 16.51 21.81
CA ASN A 17 -24.25 15.38 21.91
C ASN A 17 -24.21 14.53 20.63
N ASN A 18 -25.36 14.30 19.99
CA ASN A 18 -25.41 13.60 18.71
C ASN A 18 -24.72 14.39 17.58
N ASN A 19 -24.87 15.72 17.55
CA ASN A 19 -24.21 16.59 16.58
C ASN A 19 -22.69 16.61 16.81
N MET A 20 -22.25 16.61 18.07
CA MET A 20 -20.84 16.53 18.44
C MET A 20 -20.23 15.16 18.08
N GLU A 21 -20.94 14.06 18.35
CA GLU A 21 -20.50 12.71 17.99
C GLU A 21 -20.40 12.53 16.47
N THR A 22 -21.37 13.06 15.72
CA THR A 22 -21.34 13.08 14.25
C THR A 22 -20.15 13.88 13.73
N TYR A 23 -19.92 15.08 14.27
CA TYR A 23 -18.77 15.92 13.91
C TYR A 23 -17.41 15.27 14.20
N ILE A 24 -17.28 14.57 15.35
CA ILE A 24 -16.07 13.81 15.68
C ILE A 24 -15.86 12.65 14.70
N ASN A 25 -16.92 11.92 14.35
CA ASN A 25 -16.85 10.83 13.39
C ASN A 25 -16.46 11.34 11.99
N ASP A 26 -17.01 12.46 11.54
CA ASP A 26 -16.68 13.07 10.25
C ASP A 26 -15.21 13.48 10.17
N ILE A 27 -14.64 14.06 11.24
CA ILE A 27 -13.21 14.38 11.31
C ILE A 27 -12.37 13.09 11.23
N GLN A 28 -12.74 12.07 11.98
CA GLN A 28 -12.02 10.79 11.97
C GLN A 28 -12.10 10.10 10.60
N ASP A 29 -13.20 10.24 9.87
CA ASP A 29 -13.32 9.73 8.51
C ASP A 29 -12.45 10.53 7.53
N LEU A 30 -12.36 11.85 7.69
CA LEU A 30 -11.47 12.69 6.90
C LEU A 30 -9.99 12.34 7.11
N ASP A 31 -9.60 12.05 8.36
CA ASP A 31 -8.25 11.57 8.69
C ASP A 31 -7.95 10.22 8.02
N ILE A 32 -8.89 9.27 8.07
CA ILE A 32 -8.75 7.97 7.38
C ILE A 32 -8.59 8.17 5.88
N LEU A 33 -9.42 9.00 5.25
CA LEU A 33 -9.35 9.28 3.82
C LEU A 33 -8.01 9.93 3.43
N THR A 34 -7.51 10.83 4.27
CA THR A 34 -6.21 11.49 4.06
C THR A 34 -5.06 10.49 4.13
N ILE A 35 -5.04 9.64 5.15
CA ILE A 35 -4.00 8.61 5.29
C ILE A 35 -4.08 7.60 4.14
N GLN A 36 -5.29 7.23 3.72
CA GLN A 36 -5.50 6.34 2.57
C GLN A 36 -4.94 6.95 1.29
N SER A 37 -5.25 8.23 1.02
CA SER A 37 -4.75 8.94 -0.16
C SER A 37 -3.23 9.00 -0.19
N ASN A 38 -2.60 9.29 0.95
CA ASN A 38 -1.14 9.31 1.07
C ASN A 38 -0.52 7.93 0.83
N ALA A 39 -1.12 6.86 1.38
CA ALA A 39 -0.66 5.51 1.13
C ALA A 39 -0.77 5.12 -0.35
N GLN A 40 -1.86 5.51 -1.02
CA GLN A 40 -2.02 5.30 -2.46
C GLN A 40 -0.97 6.06 -3.28
N LEU A 41 -0.60 7.28 -2.90
CA LEU A 41 0.49 8.02 -3.56
C LEU A 41 1.85 7.32 -3.40
N ILE A 42 2.12 6.72 -2.23
CA ILE A 42 3.34 5.93 -2.01
C ILE A 42 3.34 4.70 -2.92
N LEU A 43 2.21 4.00 -3.11
CA LEU A 43 2.10 2.90 -4.07
C LEU A 43 2.38 3.34 -5.51
N VAL A 44 1.82 4.47 -5.94
CA VAL A 44 2.07 5.03 -7.28
C VAL A 44 3.56 5.30 -7.49
N LEU A 45 4.23 5.87 -6.48
CA LEU A 45 5.67 6.10 -6.52
C LEU A 45 6.47 4.78 -6.56
N ALA A 46 6.02 3.77 -5.82
CA ALA A 46 6.64 2.45 -5.83
C ALA A 46 6.59 1.80 -7.22
N TYR A 47 5.41 1.79 -7.87
CA TYR A 47 5.27 1.30 -9.24
C TYR A 47 6.10 2.08 -10.25
N TYR A 48 6.28 3.39 -10.05
CA TYR A 48 7.15 4.18 -10.90
C TYR A 48 8.62 3.74 -10.78
N PHE A 49 9.09 3.44 -9.57
CA PHE A 49 10.45 2.89 -9.38
C PHE A 49 10.58 1.48 -9.94
N GLU A 50 9.59 0.61 -9.74
CA GLU A 50 9.57 -0.72 -10.34
C GLU A 50 9.65 -0.66 -11.87
N TYR A 51 8.90 0.26 -12.49
CA TYR A 51 8.98 0.54 -13.91
C TYR A 51 10.39 0.94 -14.35
N ILE A 52 11.04 1.87 -13.63
CA ILE A 52 12.42 2.28 -13.94
C ILE A 52 13.37 1.09 -13.85
N ALA A 53 13.29 0.29 -12.78
CA ALA A 53 14.13 -0.89 -12.59
C ALA A 53 13.92 -1.90 -13.73
N THR A 54 12.67 -2.13 -14.13
CA THR A 54 12.33 -3.02 -15.24
C THR A 54 12.92 -2.55 -16.56
N GLN A 55 12.84 -1.25 -16.86
CA GLN A 55 13.44 -0.69 -18.08
C GLN A 55 14.97 -0.82 -18.08
N GLN A 56 15.62 -0.63 -16.93
CA GLN A 56 17.06 -0.84 -16.80
C GLN A 56 17.44 -2.30 -17.03
N ALA A 57 16.70 -3.24 -16.44
CA ALA A 57 16.91 -4.68 -16.62
C ALA A 57 16.72 -5.11 -18.08
N ILE A 58 15.67 -4.61 -18.76
CA ILE A 58 15.45 -4.86 -20.19
C ILE A 58 16.62 -4.34 -21.03
N GLY A 59 17.08 -3.12 -20.75
CA GLY A 59 18.24 -2.53 -21.43
C GLY A 59 19.50 -3.38 -21.29
N LEU A 60 19.76 -3.93 -20.11
CA LEU A 60 20.87 -4.84 -19.84
C LEU A 60 20.77 -6.14 -20.62
N ILE A 61 19.58 -6.73 -20.71
CA ILE A 61 19.36 -7.95 -21.49
C ILE A 61 19.69 -7.70 -22.97
N TYR A 62 19.22 -6.60 -23.55
CA TYR A 62 19.54 -6.25 -24.94
C TYR A 62 21.05 -6.05 -25.17
N LYS A 63 21.73 -5.33 -24.26
CA LYS A 63 23.18 -5.15 -24.33
C LYS A 63 23.92 -6.49 -24.28
N ASN A 64 23.52 -7.39 -23.38
CA ASN A 64 24.16 -8.71 -23.22
C ASN A 64 23.95 -9.60 -24.46
N ILE A 65 22.76 -9.56 -25.07
CA ILE A 65 22.51 -10.28 -26.33
C ILE A 65 23.43 -9.78 -27.45
N ASN A 66 23.62 -8.47 -27.55
CA ASN A 66 24.46 -7.87 -28.58
C ASN A 66 25.96 -8.15 -28.35
N SER A 67 26.45 -8.06 -27.12
CA SER A 67 27.87 -8.33 -26.80
C SER A 67 28.25 -9.79 -27.08
N LEU A 68 27.34 -10.75 -26.82
CA LEU A 68 27.52 -12.16 -27.18
C LEU A 68 27.59 -12.39 -28.69
N GLN A 69 26.93 -11.56 -29.51
CA GLN A 69 26.97 -11.65 -30.98
C GLN A 69 28.25 -11.03 -31.56
N GLU A 70 28.79 -9.99 -30.93
CA GLU A 70 29.96 -9.25 -31.42
C GLU A 70 31.32 -9.85 -30.97
N SER A 71 31.31 -10.93 -30.16
CA SER A 71 32.51 -11.62 -29.63
C SER A 71 33.57 -10.66 -29.03
N ASN A 72 33.13 -9.54 -28.49
CA ASN A 72 34.00 -8.50 -27.94
C ASN A 72 33.96 -8.58 -26.41
N ASN A 73 34.98 -9.21 -25.82
CA ASN A 73 35.14 -9.28 -24.36
C ASN A 73 35.89 -8.05 -23.87
N ASN A 74 35.23 -6.90 -23.84
CA ASN A 74 35.80 -5.69 -23.27
C ASN A 74 35.48 -5.62 -21.76
N SER A 75 36.49 -5.72 -20.91
CA SER A 75 36.34 -5.82 -19.45
C SER A 75 35.69 -4.58 -18.82
N GLU A 76 35.94 -3.39 -19.38
CA GLU A 76 35.32 -2.13 -18.92
C GLU A 76 33.81 -2.09 -19.21
N GLU A 77 33.38 -2.64 -20.35
CA GLU A 77 31.97 -2.70 -20.73
C GLU A 77 31.18 -3.66 -19.83
N ASN A 78 31.78 -4.80 -19.51
CA ASN A 78 31.23 -5.76 -18.54
C ASN A 78 31.10 -5.15 -17.13
N GLN A 79 32.08 -4.36 -16.68
CA GLN A 79 32.00 -3.66 -15.38
C GLN A 79 30.89 -2.60 -15.37
N ASN A 80 30.71 -1.85 -16.46
CA ASN A 80 29.63 -0.87 -16.57
C ASN A 80 28.24 -1.53 -16.58
N MET A 81 28.08 -2.65 -17.28
CA MET A 81 26.85 -3.43 -17.26
C MET A 81 26.55 -4.01 -15.87
N MET A 82 27.57 -4.41 -15.11
CA MET A 82 27.38 -4.91 -13.75
C MET A 82 26.94 -3.80 -12.78
N ASN A 83 27.50 -2.60 -12.89
CA ASN A 83 27.06 -1.45 -12.10
C ASN A 83 25.61 -1.04 -12.42
N GLU A 84 25.23 -1.09 -13.69
CA GLU A 84 23.84 -0.87 -14.13
C GLU A 84 22.88 -1.93 -13.56
N ALA A 85 23.29 -3.21 -13.51
CA ALA A 85 22.50 -4.29 -12.92
C ALA A 85 22.26 -4.10 -11.41
N ILE A 86 23.33 -3.79 -10.67
CA ILE A 86 23.25 -3.51 -9.23
C ILE A 86 22.30 -2.32 -8.96
N ASN A 87 22.34 -1.30 -9.83
CA ASN A 87 21.45 -0.14 -9.69
C ASN A 87 19.99 -0.51 -9.96
N ALA A 88 19.72 -1.33 -10.99
CA ALA A 88 18.37 -1.81 -11.28
C ALA A 88 17.78 -2.60 -10.11
N ASP A 89 18.55 -3.54 -9.53
CA ASP A 89 18.12 -4.34 -8.38
C ASP A 89 17.92 -3.49 -7.12
N LYS A 90 18.76 -2.47 -6.92
CA LYS A 90 18.61 -1.52 -5.81
C LYS A 90 17.31 -0.72 -5.92
N ILE A 91 16.97 -0.25 -7.12
CA ILE A 91 15.74 0.50 -7.37
C ILE A 91 14.52 -0.42 -7.20
N ALA A 92 14.57 -1.65 -7.71
CA ALA A 92 13.52 -2.64 -7.50
C ALA A 92 13.33 -2.92 -5.99
N PHE A 93 14.42 -3.04 -5.23
CA PHE A 93 14.33 -3.28 -3.79
C PHE A 93 13.72 -2.10 -3.03
N LEU A 94 14.01 -0.87 -3.45
CA LEU A 94 13.36 0.33 -2.91
C LEU A 94 11.87 0.34 -3.24
N ALA A 95 11.49 0.02 -4.47
CA ALA A 95 10.10 -0.08 -4.90
C ALA A 95 9.33 -1.07 -4.00
N ALA A 96 9.83 -2.30 -3.88
CA ALA A 96 9.18 -3.35 -3.09
C ALA A 96 9.02 -2.98 -1.59
N LYS A 97 9.95 -2.21 -1.02
CA LYS A 97 9.80 -1.67 0.35
C LYS A 97 8.63 -0.70 0.45
N LEU A 98 8.52 0.23 -0.50
CA LEU A 98 7.44 1.22 -0.51
C LEU A 98 6.09 0.54 -0.70
N GLU A 99 6.00 -0.49 -1.54
CA GLU A 99 4.80 -1.30 -1.72
C GLU A 99 4.33 -1.94 -0.42
N ILE A 100 5.23 -2.59 0.32
CA ILE A 100 4.90 -3.20 1.62
C ILE A 100 4.41 -2.14 2.60
N TYR A 101 5.10 -1.00 2.72
CA TYR A 101 4.71 0.03 3.68
C TYR A 101 3.33 0.59 3.36
N ALA A 102 3.10 0.96 2.11
CA ALA A 102 1.83 1.51 1.68
C ALA A 102 0.70 0.49 1.79
N GLN A 103 0.90 -0.75 1.34
CA GLN A 103 -0.12 -1.79 1.45
C GLN A 103 -0.44 -2.12 2.91
N THR A 104 0.56 -2.14 3.79
CA THR A 104 0.34 -2.37 5.24
C THR A 104 -0.56 -1.28 5.83
N ILE A 105 -0.33 -0.02 5.46
CA ILE A 105 -1.20 1.09 5.88
C ILE A 105 -2.62 0.89 5.34
N LEU A 106 -2.78 0.60 4.05
CA LEU A 106 -4.10 0.42 3.42
C LEU A 106 -4.88 -0.73 4.07
N THR A 107 -4.27 -1.90 4.23
CA THR A 107 -4.87 -3.04 4.94
C THR A 107 -5.33 -2.62 6.34
N ARG A 108 -4.51 -1.87 7.08
CA ARG A 108 -4.85 -1.45 8.43
C ARG A 108 -6.05 -0.49 8.44
N LEU A 109 -6.13 0.42 7.48
CA LEU A 109 -7.28 1.31 7.33
C LEU A 109 -8.55 0.54 6.98
N ASP A 110 -8.46 -0.46 6.09
CA ASP A 110 -9.62 -1.28 5.72
C ASP A 110 -10.10 -2.14 6.89
N TYR A 111 -9.19 -2.60 7.75
CA TYR A 111 -9.55 -3.21 9.03
C TYR A 111 -10.29 -2.25 9.96
N ILE A 112 -9.81 -1.01 10.12
CA ILE A 112 -10.47 0.01 10.94
C ILE A 112 -11.88 0.30 10.42
N LYS A 113 -12.03 0.48 9.10
CA LYS A 113 -13.34 0.67 8.46
C LYS A 113 -14.27 -0.51 8.70
N LEU A 114 -13.76 -1.74 8.64
CA LEU A 114 -14.55 -2.93 8.93
C LEU A 114 -15.03 -2.98 10.39
N GLN A 115 -14.21 -2.55 11.35
CA GLN A 115 -14.58 -2.48 12.76
C GLN A 115 -15.62 -1.39 13.07
N ARG A 116 -15.63 -0.30 12.29
CA ARG A 116 -16.58 0.83 12.46
C ARG A 116 -18.03 0.52 12.08
N PHE A 117 -18.34 -0.71 11.64
CA PHE A 117 -19.73 -1.18 11.46
C PHE A 117 -20.22 -1.85 12.75
N PRO A 118 -20.83 -1.14 13.70
CA PRO A 118 -21.37 -1.76 14.90
C PRO A 118 -22.47 -2.74 14.49
N GLY A 119 -22.37 -3.99 14.94
CA GLY A 119 -23.35 -5.04 14.68
C GLY A 119 -24.73 -4.81 15.31
N ASN A 120 -25.03 -3.60 15.79
CA ASN A 120 -26.15 -3.31 16.68
C ASN A 120 -27.02 -2.12 16.23
N ILE A 121 -27.12 -1.88 14.92
CA ILE A 121 -28.10 -0.92 14.39
C ILE A 121 -29.39 -1.67 14.09
N SER A 122 -30.23 -1.81 15.11
CA SER A 122 -31.55 -2.43 15.03
C SER A 122 -32.58 -1.59 14.25
N ASN A 123 -32.22 -0.40 13.74
CA ASN A 123 -33.18 0.57 13.18
C ASN A 123 -32.84 1.10 11.76
N ILE A 124 -31.87 0.53 11.05
CA ILE A 124 -31.57 0.90 9.66
C ILE A 124 -31.81 -0.32 8.76
N SER A 125 -32.53 -0.14 7.65
CA SER A 125 -32.96 -1.22 6.73
C SER A 125 -31.85 -2.26 6.52
N SER A 126 -32.08 -3.46 7.04
CA SER A 126 -31.10 -4.53 7.24
C SER A 126 -30.35 -4.96 5.97
N SER A 127 -30.89 -4.72 4.78
CA SER A 127 -30.26 -5.08 3.50
C SER A 127 -29.09 -4.17 3.12
N ARG A 128 -29.22 -2.84 3.25
CA ARG A 128 -28.16 -1.89 2.86
C ARG A 128 -26.93 -1.99 3.77
N PHE A 129 -27.16 -2.13 5.07
CA PHE A 129 -26.09 -2.31 6.04
C PHE A 129 -25.35 -3.64 5.86
N ALA A 130 -26.09 -4.73 5.58
CA ALA A 130 -25.49 -6.03 5.26
C ALA A 130 -24.65 -5.97 3.98
N LEU A 131 -25.12 -5.29 2.93
CA LEU A 131 -24.37 -5.10 1.69
C LEU A 131 -23.08 -4.31 1.92
N THR A 132 -23.13 -3.19 2.64
CA THR A 132 -21.94 -2.38 2.94
C THR A 132 -20.94 -3.13 3.82
N ARG A 133 -21.42 -3.90 4.82
CA ARG A 133 -20.56 -4.74 5.66
C ARG A 133 -19.87 -5.84 4.86
N THR A 134 -20.60 -6.52 3.97
CA THR A 134 -20.04 -7.55 3.09
C THR A 134 -19.01 -6.94 2.14
N ALA A 135 -19.30 -5.79 1.51
CA ALA A 135 -18.37 -5.10 0.65
C ALA A 135 -17.07 -4.72 1.38
N ASN A 136 -17.15 -4.15 2.59
CA ASN A 136 -15.95 -3.81 3.36
C ASN A 136 -15.16 -5.03 3.81
N LYS A 137 -15.84 -6.15 4.09
CA LYS A 137 -15.17 -7.43 4.37
C LYS A 137 -14.41 -7.94 3.14
N GLU A 138 -15.03 -7.89 1.96
CA GLU A 138 -14.39 -8.28 0.70
C GLU A 138 -13.19 -7.39 0.37
N ILE A 139 -13.32 -6.06 0.53
CA ILE A 139 -12.23 -5.10 0.37
C ILE A 139 -11.07 -5.44 1.31
N PHE A 140 -11.34 -5.67 2.60
CA PHE A 140 -10.32 -6.04 3.56
C PHE A 140 -9.61 -7.36 3.21
N ILE A 141 -10.37 -8.38 2.79
CA ILE A 141 -9.78 -9.65 2.33
C ILE A 141 -8.90 -9.43 1.10
N GLY A 142 -9.35 -8.62 0.14
CA GLY A 142 -8.57 -8.25 -1.03
C GLY A 142 -7.27 -7.54 -0.65
N ALA A 143 -7.32 -6.60 0.28
CA ALA A 143 -6.15 -5.90 0.81
C ALA A 143 -5.16 -6.86 1.50
N MET A 144 -5.65 -7.89 2.19
CA MET A 144 -4.81 -8.91 2.80
C MET A 144 -4.10 -9.78 1.76
N PHE A 145 -4.80 -10.21 0.71
CA PHE A 145 -4.16 -10.94 -0.39
C PHE A 145 -3.11 -10.08 -1.11
N ALA A 146 -3.42 -8.81 -1.38
CA ALA A 146 -2.45 -7.87 -1.95
C ALA A 146 -1.20 -7.73 -1.06
N GLN A 147 -1.37 -7.63 0.27
CA GLN A 147 -0.25 -7.58 1.21
C GLN A 147 0.63 -8.82 1.15
N ILE A 148 0.03 -10.01 1.05
CA ILE A 148 0.78 -11.26 0.89
C ILE A 148 1.59 -11.26 -0.41
N VAL A 149 1.01 -10.78 -1.52
CA VAL A 149 1.70 -10.68 -2.81
C VAL A 149 2.92 -9.76 -2.70
N TYR A 150 2.78 -8.58 -2.09
CA TYR A 150 3.92 -7.67 -1.91
C TYR A 150 5.00 -8.21 -0.97
N ILE A 151 4.63 -9.00 0.04
CA ILE A 151 5.61 -9.69 0.89
C ILE A 151 6.45 -10.67 0.06
N PHE A 152 5.81 -11.46 -0.80
CA PHE A 152 6.53 -12.36 -1.69
C PHE A 152 7.39 -11.61 -2.71
N ASN A 153 6.87 -10.53 -3.30
CA ASN A 153 7.64 -9.66 -4.20
C ASN A 153 8.91 -9.13 -3.51
N PHE A 154 8.75 -8.58 -2.31
CA PHE A 154 9.86 -8.06 -1.53
C PHE A 154 10.91 -9.10 -1.19
N GLU A 155 10.54 -10.29 -0.71
CA GLU A 155 11.53 -11.32 -0.40
C GLU A 155 12.25 -11.79 -1.69
N GLY A 156 11.55 -11.90 -2.81
CA GLY A 156 12.15 -12.21 -4.11
C GLY A 156 13.19 -11.16 -4.55
N VAL A 157 12.79 -9.89 -4.56
CA VAL A 157 13.67 -8.78 -4.97
C VAL A 157 14.83 -8.58 -3.99
N LYS A 158 14.61 -8.79 -2.68
CA LYS A 158 15.65 -8.74 -1.67
C LYS A 158 16.73 -9.79 -1.90
N ILE A 159 16.36 -11.00 -2.32
CA ILE A 159 17.31 -12.05 -2.68
C ILE A 159 18.12 -11.62 -3.91
N LEU A 160 17.48 -11.12 -4.95
CA LEU A 160 18.17 -10.63 -6.16
C LEU A 160 19.15 -9.49 -5.82
N TYR A 161 18.69 -8.48 -5.09
CA TYR A 161 19.54 -7.39 -4.62
C TYR A 161 20.72 -7.91 -3.78
N SER A 162 20.49 -8.88 -2.89
CA SER A 162 21.58 -9.48 -2.12
C SER A 162 22.59 -10.15 -3.03
N ILE A 163 22.16 -10.98 -3.98
CA ILE A 163 23.04 -11.69 -4.92
C ILE A 163 23.92 -10.68 -5.67
N SER A 164 23.31 -9.64 -6.26
CA SER A 164 24.01 -8.62 -7.03
C SER A 164 25.00 -7.80 -6.19
N ASN A 165 24.76 -7.66 -4.88
CA ASN A 165 25.66 -6.94 -3.97
C ASN A 165 26.73 -7.82 -3.29
N THR A 166 26.50 -9.13 -3.14
CA THR A 166 27.45 -10.06 -2.49
C THR A 166 28.30 -10.84 -3.47
N ASN A 167 27.83 -11.03 -4.71
CA ASN A 167 28.59 -11.68 -5.78
C ASN A 167 28.89 -10.67 -6.88
N PRO A 168 30.03 -9.97 -6.84
CA PRO A 168 30.63 -9.43 -8.04
C PRO A 168 31.22 -10.54 -8.94
N LEU A 169 30.66 -11.77 -8.92
CA LEU A 169 31.26 -13.01 -9.45
C LEU A 169 31.44 -12.98 -10.98
N PHE A 170 32.48 -12.26 -11.37
CA PHE A 170 33.53 -12.66 -12.30
C PHE A 170 34.89 -12.25 -11.69
N ASP A 171 35.12 -12.61 -10.43
CA ASP A 171 36.48 -12.82 -9.91
C ASP A 171 36.76 -14.32 -10.03
N GLU A 172 37.15 -14.75 -11.25
CA GLU A 172 38.14 -15.79 -11.60
C GLU A 172 38.15 -16.04 -13.12
#